data_AF-A0A381XNP3-F1
#
_entry.id   AF-A0A381XNP3-F1
#
_cell.length_a   1.000
_cell.length_b   1.000
_cell.length_c   1.000
_cell.angle_alpha   90.00
_cell.angle_beta   90.00
_cell.angle_gamma   90.00
#
_symmetry.space_group_name_H-M   'P 1'
#
loop_
_entity.id
_entity.type
_entity.pdbx_description
1 polymer ?
#
loop_
_entity_poly.entity_id
_entity_poly.type
_entity_poly.pdbx_seq_one_letter_code
_entity_poly.pdbx_strand_id
1 'polypeptide(L)' 'MANNNLLKLENINKSFGNVKVLNDINLNIKSGEIVAL' A
#
# COMPACT_ATOMS: atom_id res chain seq x y z
N MET A 1 -3.90 9.34 21.71
CA MET A 1 -3.18 9.74 20.48
C MET A 1 -4.01 9.25 19.30
N ALA A 2 -4.52 10.14 18.44
CA ALA A 2 -5.27 9.71 17.25
C ALA A 2 -4.31 9.01 16.29
N ASN A 3 -4.69 7.81 15.83
CA ASN A 3 -3.88 7.04 14.90
C ASN A 3 -3.91 7.75 13.54
N ASN A 4 -2.79 8.36 13.13
CA ASN A 4 -2.74 9.28 11.98
C ASN A 4 -2.49 8.57 10.64
N ASN A 5 -2.70 7.25 10.58
CA ASN A 5 -2.61 6.46 9.37
C ASN A 5 -3.91 6.58 8.57
N LEU A 6 -3.82 7.09 7.35
CA LEU A 6 -4.93 7.27 6.43
C LEU A 6 -5.17 6.03 5.58
N LEU A 7 -4.09 5.43 5.06
CA LEU A 7 -4.14 4.22 4.24
C LEU A 7 -3.06 3.25 4.72
N LYS A 8 -3.44 1.99 4.91
CA LYS A 8 -2.51 0.90 5.19
C LYS A 8 -2.77 -0.24 4.23
N LEU A 9 -1.76 -0.60 3.45
CA LEU A 9 -1.72 -1.76 2.57
C LEU A 9 -0.80 -2.79 3.23
N GLU A 10 -1.32 -3.99 3.45
CA GLU A 10 -0.57 -5.09 4.05
C GLU A 10 -0.63 -6.29 3.12
N ASN A 11 0.54 -6.82 2.79
CA ASN A 11 0.70 -8.02 1.98
C ASN A 11 -0.08 -7.99 0.65
N ILE A 12 -0.09 -6.84 -0.02
CA ILE A 12 -0.83 -6.68 -1.28
C ILE A 12 -0.14 -7.44 -2.39
N ASN A 13 -0.92 -8.31 -3.04
CA ASN A 13 -0.51 -9.10 -4.18
C ASN A 13 -1.48 -8.83 -5.34
N LYS A 14 -0.96 -8.74 -6.56
CA LYS A 14 -1.77 -8.59 -7.77
C LYS A 14 -1.13 -9.35 -8.91
N SER A 15 -1.95 -10.06 -9.67
CA SER A 15 -1.53 -10.79 -10.87
C SER A 15 -2.51 -10.55 -12.02
N PHE A 16 -1.99 -10.63 -13.24
CA PHE A 16 -2.77 -10.69 -14.47
C PHE A 16 -2.33 -11.94 -15.25
N GLY A 17 -3.19 -12.96 -15.26
CA GLY A 17 -2.82 -14.29 -15.74
C GLY A 17 -1.61 -14.83 -15.00
N ASN A 18 -0.57 -15.19 -15.75
CA ASN A 18 0.67 -15.76 -15.23
C ASN A 18 1.68 -14.69 -14.76
N VAL A 19 1.37 -13.40 -14.90
CA VAL A 19 2.28 -12.32 -14.50
C VAL A 19 1.90 -11.80 -13.12
N LYS A 20 2.84 -11.87 -12.17
CA LYS A 20 2.70 -11.26 -10.85
C LYS A 20 3.19 -9.81 -10.90
N VAL A 21 2.27 -8.85 -10.84
CA VAL A 21 2.57 -7.41 -10.97
C VAL A 21 2.80 -6.72 -9.63
N LEU A 22 2.19 -7.20 -8.55
CA LEU A 22 2.51 -6.78 -7.18
C LEU A 22 2.77 -8.02 -6.36
N ASN A 23 3.88 -8.01 -5.60
CA ASN A 23 4.31 -9.11 -4.76
C ASN A 23 4.62 -8.61 -3.36
N ASP A 24 3.74 -8.96 -2.41
CA ASP A 24 3.88 -8.65 -0.99
C ASP A 24 4.17 -7.17 -0.70
N ILE A 25 3.37 -6.28 -1.31
CA ILE A 25 3.53 -4.84 -1.14
C ILE A 25 2.92 -4.39 0.18
N ASN A 26 3.73 -3.65 0.94
CA ASN A 26 3.34 -3.06 2.21
C ASN A 26 3.54 -1.54 2.13
N LEU A 27 2.49 -0.76 2.38
CA LEU A 27 2.53 0.70 2.31
C LEU A 27 1.69 1.29 3.45
N ASN A 28 2.18 2.37 4.05
CA ASN A 28 1.44 3.13 5.03
C ASN A 28 1.51 4.62 4.67
N ILE A 29 0.36 5.25 4.46
CA ILE A 29 0.25 6.68 4.15
C ILE A 29 -0.43 7.36 5.33
N LYS A 30 0.20 8.41 5.86
CA LYS A 30 -0.36 9.21 6.95
C LYS A 30 -1.23 10.35 6.43
N SER A 31 -2.14 10.82 7.27
CA SER A 31 -2.95 11.99 6.94
C SER A 31 -2.06 13.22 6.68
N GLY A 32 -2.24 13.86 5.52
CA GLY A 32 -1.45 15.02 5.08
C GLY A 32 -0.12 14.69 4.38
N GLU A 33 0.23 13.41 4.24
CA GLU A 33 1.44 12.97 3.52
C GLU A 33 1.20 12.97 2.00
N ILE A 34 2.13 13.54 1.23
CA ILE A 34 2.13 13.48 -0.25
C ILE A 34 3.11 12.39 -0.67
N VAL A 35 2.60 11.37 -1.35
CA VAL A 35 3.38 10.24 -1.87
C VAL A 35 3.32 10.24 -3.40
N ALA A 36 4.48 10.07 -4.05
CA ALA A 36 4.58 9.81 -5.48
C ALA A 36 4.86 8.32 -5.72
N LEU A 37 4.23 7.74 -6.73
CA LEU A 37 4.30 6.32 -7.10
C LEU A 37 4.75 6.17 -8.56
#